data_AF-A0A9E4I9R3-F1
#
_entry.id   AF-A0A9E4I9R3-F1
#
_cell.length_a   1.000
_cell.length_b   1.000
_cell.length_c   1.000
_cell.angle_alpha   90.00
_cell.angle_beta   90.00
_cell.angle_gamma   90.00
#
_symmetry.space_group_name_H-M   'P 1'
#
loop_
_entity.id
_entity.type
_entity.pdbx_description
1 polymer ?
#
loop_
_entity_poly.entity_id
_entity_poly.type
_entity_poly.pdbx_seq_one_letter_code
_entity_poly.pdbx_strand_id
1 'polypeptide(L)' 'MATSSTQTLQSLANDTGYQPDTLEKVVRLLERLQEIANDRILSNRLVLKGGTALNLWSIST' A
#
# COMPACT_ATOMS: atom_id res chain seq x y z
N MET A 1 1.15 11.07 0.19
CA MET A 1 1.10 10.91 1.65
C MET A 1 2.54 10.75 2.14
N ALA A 2 2.82 11.04 3.41
CA ALA A 2 4.19 11.16 3.90
C ALA A 2 4.94 9.82 3.79
N THR A 3 6.19 9.87 3.32
CA THR A 3 7.21 8.83 3.54
C THR A 3 7.10 8.34 4.98
N SER A 4 6.60 7.11 5.18
CA SER A 4 6.23 6.60 6.50
C SER A 4 7.39 6.76 7.48
N SER A 5 7.18 7.56 8.52
CA SER A 5 8.19 7.68 9.58
C SER A 5 8.37 6.34 10.28
N THR A 6 9.58 6.06 10.80
CA THR A 6 9.85 4.83 11.56
C THR A 6 8.85 4.63 12.70
N GLN A 7 8.43 5.71 13.36
CA GLN A 7 7.42 5.67 14.41
C GLN A 7 6.04 5.23 13.88
N THR A 8 5.63 5.72 12.70
CA THR A 8 4.39 5.31 12.05
C THR A 8 4.41 3.82 11.70
N LEU A 9 5.53 3.33 11.15
CA LEU A 9 5.69 1.90 10.83
C LEU A 9 5.68 1.03 12.08
N GLN A 10 6.30 1.50 13.17
CA GLN A 10 6.31 0.78 14.44
C GLN A 10 4.91 0.71 15.07
N SER A 11 4.13 1.80 15.02
CA SER A 11 2.74 1.79 15.47
C SER A 11 1.93 0.79 14.65
N LEU A 12 2.06 0.83 13.33
CA LEU A 12 1.33 -0.05 12.44
C LEU A 12 1.75 -1.53 12.64
N ALA A 13 3.03 -1.78 12.94
CA ALA A 13 3.52 -3.11 13.30
C ALA A 13 2.89 -3.62 14.61
N ASN A 14 2.75 -2.76 15.61
CA ASN A 14 2.10 -3.12 16.87
C ASN A 14 0.60 -3.40 16.67
N ASP A 15 -0.08 -2.60 15.84
CA ASP A 15 -1.52 -2.70 15.60
C ASP A 15 -1.90 -3.92 14.74
N THR A 16 -1.03 -4.28 13.80
CA THR A 16 -1.32 -5.34 12.80
C THR A 16 -0.59 -6.65 13.07
N GLY A 17 0.44 -6.65 13.91
CA GLY A 17 1.33 -7.81 14.14
C GLY A 17 2.31 -8.11 13.00
N TYR A 18 2.33 -7.30 11.93
CA TYR A 18 3.26 -7.48 10.82
C TYR A 18 4.62 -6.84 11.09
N GLN A 19 5.66 -7.37 10.44
CA GLN A 19 7.01 -6.83 10.55
C GLN A 19 7.12 -5.42 9.92
N PRO A 20 7.82 -4.46 10.55
CA PRO A 20 7.96 -3.10 10.04
C PRO A 20 8.46 -3.02 8.59
N ASP A 21 9.43 -3.85 8.20
CA ASP A 21 9.96 -3.90 6.83
C ASP A 21 8.91 -4.35 5.79
N THR A 22 8.03 -5.28 6.17
CA THR A 22 6.91 -5.71 5.31
C THR A 22 5.91 -4.58 5.14
N LEU A 23 5.58 -3.89 6.24
CA LEU A 23 4.67 -2.74 6.23
C LEU A 23 5.23 -1.58 5.40
N GLU A 24 6.53 -1.31 5.48
CA GLU A 24 7.18 -0.29 4.65
C GLU A 24 6.98 -0.60 3.17
N LYS A 25 7.24 -1.84 2.75
CA LYS A 25 7.07 -2.27 1.35
C LYS A 25 5.62 -2.12 0.89
N VAL A 26 4.66 -2.49 1.73
CA VAL A 26 3.22 -2.34 1.43
C VAL A 26 2.84 -0.88 1.29
N VAL A 27 3.27 0.00 2.22
CA VAL A 27 2.95 1.43 2.13
C VAL A 27 3.56 2.05 0.88
N ARG A 28 4.83 1.77 0.58
CA ARG A 28 5.47 2.25 -0.65
C ARG A 28 4.76 1.76 -1.90
N LEU A 29 4.30 0.51 -1.92
CA LEU A 29 3.50 -0.02 -3.04
C LEU A 29 2.18 0.75 -3.18
N LEU A 30 1.46 0.99 -2.09
CA LEU A 30 0.21 1.76 -2.09
C LEU A 30 0.41 3.18 -2.62
N GLU A 31 1.49 3.86 -2.24
CA GLU A 31 1.83 5.18 -2.76
C GLU A 31 1.99 5.17 -4.29
N ARG A 32 2.71 4.18 -4.84
CA ARG A 32 2.88 4.03 -6.29
C ARG A 32 1.57 3.71 -7.00
N LEU A 33 0.75 2.84 -6.41
CA LEU A 33 -0.57 2.53 -6.98
C LEU A 33 -1.48 3.75 -6.97
N GLN A 34 -1.39 4.60 -5.95
CA GLN A 34 -2.13 5.86 -5.89
C GLN A 34 -1.65 6.85 -6.98
N GLU A 35 -0.34 6.93 -7.24
CA GLU A 35 0.21 7.72 -8.36
C GLU A 35 -0.37 7.23 -9.70
N ILE A 36 -0.39 5.91 -9.93
CA ILE A 36 -0.96 5.30 -11.13
C ILE A 36 -2.47 5.58 -11.25
N ALA A 37 -3.21 5.46 -10.14
CA ALA A 37 -4.64 5.71 -10.09
C ALA A 37 -5.01 7.18 -10.36
N ASN A 38 -4.13 8.12 -9.98
CA ASN A 38 -4.33 9.55 -10.21
C ASN A 38 -3.89 10.00 -11.61
N ASP A 39 -3.15 9.19 -12.35
CA ASP A 39 -2.74 9.51 -13.72
C ASP A 39 -3.89 9.31 -14.71
N ARG A 40 -4.14 10.33 -15.54
CA ARG A 40 -5.29 10.38 -16.47
C ARG A 40 -5.24 9.29 -17.56
N ILE A 41 -4.05 8.82 -17.93
CA ILE A 41 -3.84 7.84 -18.99
C ILE A 41 -3.77 6.44 -18.41
N LEU A 42 -3.01 6.26 -17.33
CA LEU A 42 -2.71 4.95 -16.75
C LEU A 42 -3.88 4.37 -15.95
N SER A 43 -4.65 5.22 -15.26
CA SER A 43 -5.81 4.79 -14.46
C SER A 43 -6.83 3.95 -15.24
N ASN A 44 -7.00 4.23 -16.53
CA ASN A 44 -7.95 3.51 -17.40
C ASN A 44 -7.31 2.36 -18.20
N ARG A 45 -6.01 2.10 -18.00
CA ARG A 45 -5.24 1.11 -18.79
C ARG A 45 -4.54 0.06 -17.94
N LEU A 46 -4.36 0.33 -16.65
CA LEU A 46 -3.72 -0.59 -15.71
C LEU A 46 -4.74 -1.06 -14.68
N VAL A 47 -4.62 -2.34 -14.33
CA VAL A 47 -5.44 -2.97 -13.30
C VAL A 47 -4.53 -3.84 -12.44
N LEU A 48 -4.66 -3.70 -11.12
CA LEU A 48 -3.99 -4.58 -10.19
C LEU A 48 -4.72 -5.93 -10.15
N LYS A 49 -3.99 -7.02 -10.33
CA LYS A 49 -4.53 -8.39 -10.36
C LYS A 49 -3.72 -9.32 -9.45
N GLY A 50 -4.22 -10.54 -9.28
CA GLY A 50 -3.54 -11.61 -8.55
C GLY A 50 -3.58 -11.42 -7.03
N GLY A 51 -2.65 -12.08 -6.33
CA GLY A 51 -2.60 -12.11 -4.86
C GLY A 51 -2.43 -10.73 -4.21
N THR A 52 -1.73 -9.81 -4.89
CA THR A 52 -1.58 -8.43 -4.40
C THR A 52 -2.91 -7.68 -4.38
N ALA A 53 -3.74 -7.85 -5.42
CA ALA A 53 -5.07 -7.25 -5.45
C ALA A 53 -5.97 -7.79 -4.31
N LEU A 54 -5.90 -9.10 -4.06
CA LEU A 54 -6.65 -9.74 -2.98
C LEU A 54 -6.23 -9.22 -1.60
N ASN A 55 -4.92 -9.13 -1.36
CA ASN A 55 -4.40 -8.63 -0.09
C ASN A 55 -4.85 -7.18 0.18
N LEU A 56 -4.83 -6.31 -0.83
CA LEU A 56 -5.28 -4.91 -0.65
C LEU A 56 -6.79 -4.79 -0.48
N TRP A 57 -7.58 -5.62 -1.17
CA TRP A 57 -9.03 -5.63 -1.04
C TRP A 57 -9.49 -6.06 0.37
N SER A 58 -8.81 -7.04 0.97
CA SER A 58 -9.10 -7.50 2.34
C SER A 58 -8.88 -6.43 3.42
N ILE A 59 -8.10 -5.39 3.13
CA ILE A 59 -7.79 -4.30 4.08
C ILE A 59 -8.76 -3.10 3.88
N SER A 60 -9.61 -3.15 2.85
CA SER A 60 -10.51 -2.05 2.43
C SER A 60 -11.96 -2.17 2.94
N THR A 61 -12.27 -3.17 3.76
CA THR A 61 -13.60 -3.38 4.39
C THR A 61 -13.48 -3.21 5.90
#